data_AF-A0A1G2Q0R9-F1
#
_entry.id   AF-A0A1G2Q0R9-F1
#
_cell.length_a   1.000
_cell.length_b   1.000
_cell.length_c   1.000
_cell.angle_alpha   90.00
_cell.angle_beta   90.00
_cell.angle_gamma   90.00
#
_symmetry.space_group_name_H-M   'P 1'
#
loop_
_entity.id
_entity.type
_entity.pdbx_description
1 polymer ?
#
loop_
_entity_poly.entity_id
_entity_poly.type
_entity_poly.pdbx_seq_one_letter_code
_entity_poly.pdbx_strand_id
1 'polypeptide(L)'
;MQNLFRSAHCQHIQKTQEEEIVLILAILAVLVAVGAGFLVKLALDRIETPLEITWREFLVGALIIAVLIVPLSTWVGWRVAKSGTLSFREYWNGYELETQWERTQCSRDGPCVHEYDCDPWTHIHVETSTDSKGNTTTETYPHTHYRSCPYTDEEWTFRIDTTLGAYTIADHWLPTNPEEHRWRSGKSVPDRFASGIPEFWAAAKARIDRGDPGPVTKRMTYDNYILASDRSILKQYSDQIARFKADDLLPDVARDIRDFYYADKAHFVGYAPRDPEGRQTALAWQTALMRLNAALGSELQGDLHLVIVQDNRVSAEPDAYLLALKAHWTNPGEFGDDALSKNAIVVVIGTDDGATVTWARATTGMPLGNEAMLTALRTRLIGTALTPENVIGDVRGEFYDDVDEETGESERDVRGQHGNGTLERILWGLNDPATRFQRISMTGKDADDIGGGFLYLDSEIQPSTGQRIAIAAVIFGISLPVWLAFAFIGERLPTRRRDF
;
A
#
# COMPACT_ATOMS: atom_id res chain seq x y z
N MET A 1 -11.41 -12.57 36.50
CA MET A 1 -12.30 -11.45 36.89
C MET A 1 -11.54 -10.17 37.27
N GLN A 2 -10.44 -10.20 38.03
CA GLN A 2 -9.69 -8.98 38.38
C GLN A 2 -9.05 -8.25 37.16
N ASN A 3 -8.67 -8.97 36.10
CA ASN A 3 -8.16 -8.35 34.86
C ASN A 3 -9.25 -7.63 34.04
N LEU A 4 -10.51 -8.07 34.12
CA LEU A 4 -11.65 -7.42 33.44
C LEU A 4 -12.02 -6.08 34.10
N PHE A 5 -11.94 -5.98 35.44
CA PHE A 5 -12.20 -4.72 36.15
C PHE A 5 -11.09 -3.67 35.94
N ARG A 6 -9.82 -4.08 35.81
CA ARG A 6 -8.73 -3.15 35.44
C ARG A 6 -8.87 -2.64 34.01
N SER A 7 -9.30 -3.50 33.08
CA SER A 7 -9.58 -3.11 31.69
C SER A 7 -10.68 -2.06 31.59
N ALA A 8 -11.81 -2.27 32.27
CA ALA A 8 -12.93 -1.33 32.24
C ALA A 8 -12.59 0.04 32.87
N HIS A 9 -11.80 0.04 33.95
CA HIS A 9 -11.39 1.29 34.60
C HIS A 9 -10.34 2.07 33.78
N CYS A 10 -9.42 1.38 33.10
CA CYS A 10 -8.51 2.03 32.13
C CYS A 10 -9.25 2.57 30.91
N GLN A 11 -10.20 1.83 30.35
CA GLN A 11 -11.00 2.30 29.21
C GLN A 11 -11.79 3.58 29.53
N HIS A 12 -12.33 3.69 30.75
CA HIS A 12 -13.06 4.89 31.15
C HIS A 12 -12.15 6.11 31.31
N ILE A 13 -10.93 5.95 31.86
CA ILE A 13 -9.95 7.04 32.01
C ILE A 13 -9.37 7.48 30.65
N GLN A 14 -9.24 6.55 29.69
CA GLN A 14 -8.72 6.84 28.35
C GLN A 14 -9.73 7.56 27.46
N LYS A 15 -11.01 7.18 27.52
CA LYS A 15 -12.09 7.88 26.81
C LYS A 15 -12.15 9.36 27.20
N THR A 16 -11.94 9.67 28.48
CA THR A 16 -11.86 11.07 28.96
C THR A 16 -10.66 11.83 28.39
N GLN A 17 -9.49 11.21 28.18
CA GLN A 17 -8.34 11.92 27.57
C GLN A 17 -8.54 12.23 26.08
N GLU A 18 -9.17 11.34 25.31
CA GLU A 18 -9.48 11.61 23.89
C GLU A 18 -10.47 12.76 23.76
N GLU A 19 -11.53 12.73 24.57
CA GLU A 19 -12.54 13.79 24.63
C GLU A 19 -11.90 15.14 25.02
N GLU A 20 -10.94 15.16 25.95
CA GLU A 20 -10.20 16.37 26.32
C GLU A 20 -9.38 16.97 25.17
N ILE A 21 -8.61 16.16 24.44
CA ILE A 21 -7.77 16.66 23.33
C ILE A 21 -8.63 17.19 22.19
N VAL A 22 -9.68 16.46 21.80
CA VAL A 22 -10.63 16.88 20.76
C VAL A 22 -11.32 18.17 21.18
N LEU A 23 -11.73 18.27 22.45
CA LEU A 23 -12.37 19.47 23.00
C LEU A 23 -11.41 20.67 22.99
N ILE A 24 -10.16 20.50 23.41
CA ILE A 24 -9.15 21.57 23.39
C ILE A 24 -8.91 22.05 21.95
N LEU A 25 -8.79 21.13 21.00
CA LEU A 25 -8.62 21.47 19.59
C LEU A 25 -9.83 22.23 19.04
N ALA A 26 -11.04 21.78 19.35
CA ALA A 26 -12.28 22.44 18.96
C ALA A 26 -12.38 23.85 19.56
N ILE A 27 -12.10 24.02 20.85
CA ILE A 27 -12.09 25.33 21.52
C ILE A 27 -11.08 26.27 20.85
N LEU A 28 -9.85 25.78 20.60
CA LEU A 28 -8.82 26.60 19.98
C LEU A 28 -9.21 27.00 18.55
N ALA A 29 -9.79 26.10 17.77
CA ALA A 29 -10.29 26.38 16.43
C ALA A 29 -11.42 27.43 16.45
N VAL A 30 -12.36 27.35 17.41
CA VAL A 30 -13.39 28.37 17.63
C VAL A 30 -12.77 29.72 17.96
N LEU A 31 -11.83 29.77 18.91
CA LEU A 31 -11.19 31.02 19.33
C LEU A 31 -10.46 31.70 18.17
N VAL A 32 -9.73 30.93 17.36
CA VAL A 32 -9.03 31.46 16.18
C VAL A 32 -10.01 31.95 15.12
N ALA A 33 -11.04 31.17 14.78
CA ALA A 33 -12.03 31.53 13.76
C ALA A 33 -12.87 32.75 14.16
N VAL A 34 -13.30 32.83 15.43
CA VAL A 34 -14.05 33.98 15.98
C VAL A 34 -13.15 35.20 16.12
N GLY A 35 -11.90 35.02 16.58
CA GLY A 35 -10.92 36.09 16.65
C GLY A 35 -10.63 36.71 15.29
N ALA A 36 -10.53 35.90 14.23
CA ALA A 36 -10.39 36.39 12.86
C ALA A 36 -11.62 37.18 12.40
N GLY A 37 -12.83 36.69 12.66
CA GLY A 37 -14.06 37.43 12.39
C GLY A 37 -14.13 38.77 13.12
N PHE A 38 -13.65 38.81 14.36
CA PHE A 38 -13.57 40.03 15.16
C PHE A 38 -12.59 41.05 14.55
N LEU A 39 -11.42 40.59 14.10
CA LEU A 39 -10.45 41.45 13.40
C LEU A 39 -11.00 41.98 12.07
N VAL A 40 -11.70 41.14 11.29
CA VAL A 40 -12.37 41.56 10.05
C VAL A 40 -13.41 42.63 10.36
N LYS A 41 -14.25 42.42 11.37
CA LYS A 41 -15.20 43.43 11.85
C LYS A 41 -14.50 44.74 12.21
N LEU A 42 -13.45 44.70 13.03
CA LEU A 42 -12.72 45.92 13.44
C LEU A 42 -12.07 46.64 12.25
N ALA A 43 -11.58 45.89 11.25
CA ALA A 43 -11.04 46.47 10.02
C ALA A 43 -12.13 47.15 9.18
N LEU A 44 -13.28 46.50 9.00
CA LEU A 44 -14.44 47.05 8.28
C LEU A 44 -15.06 48.25 9.02
N ASP A 45 -15.07 48.24 10.35
CA ASP A 45 -15.57 49.38 11.16
C ASP A 45 -14.60 50.59 11.08
N ARG A 46 -13.32 50.36 10.75
CA ARG A 46 -12.28 51.41 10.68
C ARG A 46 -12.03 51.94 9.28
N ILE A 47 -12.20 51.11 8.26
CA ILE A 47 -12.08 51.47 6.85
C ILE A 47 -13.50 51.73 6.39
N GLU A 48 -13.86 52.97 6.04
CA GLU A 48 -15.23 53.38 5.64
C GLU A 48 -15.70 52.74 4.32
N THR A 49 -15.73 51.40 4.27
CA THR A 49 -16.22 50.59 3.15
C THR A 49 -17.74 50.42 3.25
N PRO A 50 -18.42 50.11 2.13
CA PRO A 50 -19.87 49.84 2.15
C PRO A 50 -20.24 48.53 2.87
N LEU A 51 -19.25 47.67 3.18
CA LEU A 51 -19.43 46.39 3.87
C LEU A 51 -19.32 46.59 5.38
N GLU A 52 -20.24 45.99 6.13
CA GLU A 52 -20.23 46.01 7.61
C GLU A 52 -20.60 44.62 8.14
N ILE A 53 -20.09 44.29 9.32
CA ILE A 53 -20.59 43.16 10.11
C ILE A 53 -21.15 43.71 11.41
N THR A 54 -22.47 43.69 11.58
CA THR A 54 -23.10 44.15 12.82
C THR A 54 -22.77 43.22 13.98
N TRP A 55 -22.90 43.70 15.22
CA TRP A 55 -22.70 42.85 16.40
C TRP A 55 -23.66 41.65 16.46
N ARG A 56 -24.87 41.78 15.90
CA ARG A 56 -25.83 40.67 15.83
C ARG A 56 -25.37 39.61 14.84
N GLU A 57 -24.94 40.02 13.65
CA GLU A 57 -24.40 39.13 12.62
C GLU A 57 -23.11 38.45 13.09
N PHE A 58 -22.25 39.19 13.79
CA PHE A 58 -21.04 38.63 14.40
C PHE A 58 -21.37 37.52 15.40
N LEU A 59 -22.35 37.75 16.30
CA LEU A 59 -22.78 36.74 17.27
C LEU A 59 -23.42 35.52 16.60
N VAL A 60 -24.25 35.73 15.57
CA VAL A 60 -24.85 34.62 14.81
C VAL A 60 -23.79 33.83 14.06
N GLY A 61 -22.84 34.49 13.39
CA GLY A 61 -21.71 33.84 12.73
C GLY A 61 -20.83 33.06 13.70
N ALA A 62 -20.51 33.64 14.85
CA ALA A 62 -19.76 32.96 15.91
C ALA A 62 -20.51 31.72 16.43
N LEU A 63 -21.84 31.80 16.60
CA LEU A 63 -22.66 30.66 17.02
C LEU A 63 -22.69 29.55 15.97
N ILE A 64 -22.84 29.90 14.68
CA ILE A 64 -22.80 28.94 13.56
C ILE A 64 -21.44 28.23 13.54
N ILE A 65 -20.35 28.98 13.69
CA ILE A 65 -19.01 28.40 13.72
C ILE A 65 -18.84 27.45 14.91
N ALA A 66 -19.22 27.89 16.12
CA ALA A 66 -19.02 27.14 17.35
C ALA A 66 -19.90 25.88 17.47
N VAL A 67 -21.15 25.93 17.01
CA VAL A 67 -22.13 24.86 17.21
C VAL A 67 -22.23 23.91 16.01
N LEU A 68 -21.99 24.42 14.79
CA LEU A 68 -22.17 23.62 13.58
C LEU A 68 -20.83 23.30 12.90
N ILE A 69 -20.07 24.33 12.51
CA ILE A 69 -18.89 24.14 11.66
C ILE A 69 -17.79 23.39 12.39
N VAL A 70 -17.42 23.84 13.59
CA VAL A 70 -16.33 23.23 14.35
C VAL A 70 -16.67 21.79 14.75
N PRO A 71 -17.84 21.47 15.37
CA PRO A 71 -18.14 20.09 15.76
C PRO A 71 -18.19 19.13 14.56
N LEU A 72 -18.84 19.53 13.47
CA LEU A 72 -18.97 18.69 12.27
C LEU A 72 -17.60 18.47 11.60
N SER A 73 -16.85 19.53 11.37
CA SER A 73 -15.55 19.46 10.70
C SER A 73 -14.51 18.74 11.56
N THR A 74 -14.57 18.91 12.89
CA THR A 74 -13.72 18.15 13.82
C THR A 74 -14.09 16.67 13.79
N TRP A 75 -15.37 16.31 13.82
CA TRP A 75 -15.80 14.92 13.76
C TRP A 75 -15.39 14.24 12.45
N VAL A 76 -15.65 14.88 11.30
CA VAL A 76 -15.24 14.36 9.98
C VAL A 76 -13.72 14.29 9.90
N GLY A 77 -13.02 15.37 10.23
CA GLY A 77 -11.57 15.46 10.17
C GLY A 77 -10.87 14.43 11.06
N TRP A 78 -11.39 14.21 12.26
CA TRP A 78 -10.88 13.20 13.20
C TRP A 78 -11.04 11.78 12.64
N ARG A 79 -12.22 11.46 12.09
CA ARG A 79 -12.49 10.14 11.50
C ARG A 79 -11.61 9.87 10.28
N VAL A 80 -11.45 10.86 9.39
CA VAL A 80 -10.57 10.76 8.22
C VAL A 80 -9.11 10.61 8.65
N ALA A 81 -8.65 11.40 9.62
CA ALA A 81 -7.29 11.32 10.12
C ALA A 81 -6.99 9.95 10.77
N LYS A 82 -7.91 9.41 11.58
CA LYS A 82 -7.80 8.07 12.16
C LYS A 82 -7.76 6.98 11.11
N SER A 83 -8.62 7.05 10.09
CA SER A 83 -8.61 6.10 8.99
C SER A 83 -7.28 6.10 8.24
N GLY A 84 -6.66 7.28 8.06
CA GLY A 84 -5.34 7.38 7.44
C GLY A 84 -4.21 6.75 8.26
N THR A 85 -4.32 6.71 9.59
CA THR A 85 -3.34 6.05 10.48
C THR A 85 -3.55 4.54 10.63
N LEU A 86 -4.70 4.03 10.19
CA LEU A 86 -5.06 2.62 10.29
C LEU A 86 -4.55 1.77 9.14
N SER A 87 -4.28 2.38 8.00
CA SER A 87 -3.97 1.71 6.74
C SER A 87 -2.50 1.31 6.67
N PHE A 88 -2.23 0.00 6.61
CA PHE A 88 -0.91 -0.59 6.40
C PHE A 88 -0.91 -1.48 5.17
N ARG A 89 0.27 -1.93 4.75
CA ARG A 89 0.46 -2.81 3.60
C ARG A 89 0.75 -4.23 4.04
N GLU A 90 0.10 -5.18 3.40
CA GLU A 90 0.40 -6.61 3.52
C GLU A 90 0.74 -7.19 2.15
N TYR A 91 1.51 -8.27 2.15
CA TYR A 91 1.77 -9.03 0.95
C TYR A 91 0.73 -10.13 0.80
N TRP A 92 0.12 -10.16 -0.37
CA TRP A 92 -0.65 -11.29 -0.86
C TRP A 92 0.23 -12.06 -1.83
N ASN A 93 0.22 -13.38 -1.71
CA ASN A 93 1.04 -14.25 -2.53
C ASN A 93 0.14 -15.25 -3.26
N GLY A 94 0.52 -15.60 -4.49
CA GLY A 94 -0.28 -16.42 -5.38
C GLY A 94 0.52 -16.89 -6.59
N TYR A 95 -0.15 -17.26 -7.67
CA TYR A 95 0.45 -17.89 -8.84
C TYR A 95 0.03 -17.24 -10.16
N GLU A 96 0.88 -17.41 -11.17
CA GLU A 96 0.55 -17.17 -12.57
C GLU A 96 -0.56 -18.12 -13.05
N LEU A 97 -1.52 -17.61 -13.84
CA LEU A 97 -2.64 -18.39 -14.40
C LEU A 97 -2.53 -18.51 -15.91
N GLU A 98 -2.47 -17.38 -16.60
CA GLU A 98 -2.50 -17.32 -18.05
C GLU A 98 -1.68 -16.14 -18.58
N THR A 99 -1.18 -16.26 -19.80
CA THR A 99 -0.53 -15.17 -20.51
C THR A 99 -1.40 -14.72 -21.69
N GLN A 100 -1.70 -13.43 -21.76
CA GLN A 100 -2.41 -12.83 -22.88
C GLN A 100 -1.45 -12.05 -23.77
N TRP A 101 -1.64 -12.17 -25.08
CA TRP A 101 -1.00 -11.36 -26.10
C TRP A 101 -2.08 -10.78 -27.02
N GLU A 102 -2.34 -9.49 -26.85
CA GLU A 102 -3.33 -8.75 -27.62
C GLU A 102 -2.64 -7.97 -28.74
N ARG A 103 -3.25 -7.96 -29.93
CA ARG A 103 -2.78 -7.20 -31.08
C ARG A 103 -3.83 -6.15 -31.44
N THR A 104 -3.48 -4.89 -31.26
CA THR A 104 -4.30 -3.75 -31.61
C THR A 104 -4.04 -3.36 -33.06
N GLN A 105 -5.03 -3.51 -33.92
CA GLN A 105 -4.93 -3.08 -35.32
C GLN A 105 -4.97 -1.56 -35.41
N CYS A 106 -3.97 -0.98 -36.08
CA CYS A 106 -3.81 0.46 -36.18
C CYS A 106 -4.57 1.02 -37.39
N SER A 107 -5.13 2.21 -37.21
CA SER A 107 -5.78 2.96 -38.27
C SER A 107 -5.47 4.45 -38.12
N ARG A 108 -5.72 5.23 -39.17
CA ARG A 108 -5.56 6.68 -39.12
C ARG A 108 -6.55 7.28 -38.12
N ASP A 109 -6.06 8.18 -37.28
CA ASP A 109 -6.79 8.74 -36.12
C ASP A 109 -7.36 7.64 -35.20
N GLY A 110 -6.61 6.53 -35.07
CA GLY A 110 -7.06 5.27 -34.52
C GLY A 110 -6.61 4.99 -33.08
N PRO A 111 -6.60 3.71 -32.65
CA PRO A 111 -6.33 3.33 -31.27
C PRO A 111 -4.84 3.22 -30.91
N CYS A 112 -3.93 3.33 -31.88
CA CYS A 112 -2.50 3.13 -31.66
C CYS A 112 -1.83 4.38 -31.14
N VAL A 113 -0.81 4.20 -30.29
CA VAL A 113 -0.16 5.31 -29.56
C VAL A 113 1.04 5.86 -30.32
N HIS A 114 1.74 5.02 -31.07
CA HIS A 114 2.93 5.41 -31.81
C HIS A 114 2.57 5.95 -33.18
N GLU A 115 2.39 7.27 -33.24
CA GLU A 115 1.90 7.98 -34.42
C GLU A 115 2.85 9.09 -34.91
N TYR A 116 2.62 9.56 -36.14
CA TYR A 116 3.23 10.74 -36.74
C TYR A 116 2.21 11.57 -37.53
N ASP A 117 2.51 12.86 -37.68
CA ASP A 117 1.72 13.79 -38.46
C ASP A 117 1.76 13.44 -39.96
N CYS A 118 0.61 13.16 -40.53
CA CYS A 118 0.43 12.79 -41.93
C CYS A 118 -0.75 13.55 -42.57
N ASP A 119 -0.92 13.38 -43.88
CA ASP A 119 -2.10 13.81 -44.63
C ASP A 119 -2.59 15.23 -44.26
N PRO A 120 -1.80 16.28 -44.57
CA PRO A 120 -2.17 17.65 -44.24
C PRO A 120 -3.50 18.02 -44.88
N TRP A 121 -4.35 18.69 -44.11
CA TRP A 121 -5.62 19.22 -44.58
C TRP A 121 -5.84 20.65 -44.09
N THR A 122 -6.48 21.46 -44.92
CA THR A 122 -6.73 22.87 -44.60
C THR A 122 -8.03 22.99 -43.83
N HIS A 123 -7.95 23.49 -42.60
CA HIS A 123 -9.10 23.93 -41.81
C HIS A 123 -9.15 25.46 -41.86
N ILE A 124 -10.35 26.01 -41.99
CA ILE A 124 -10.54 27.47 -41.98
C ILE A 124 -10.75 27.89 -40.52
N HIS A 125 -9.80 28.65 -39.95
CA HIS A 125 -9.97 29.23 -38.62
C HIS A 125 -10.73 30.55 -38.74
N VAL A 126 -11.72 30.74 -37.87
CA VAL A 126 -12.48 31.98 -37.74
C VAL A 126 -12.20 32.57 -36.36
N GLU A 127 -11.34 33.58 -36.29
CA GLU A 127 -11.10 34.32 -35.06
C GLU A 127 -11.98 35.56 -35.03
N THR A 128 -12.77 35.71 -33.98
CA THR A 128 -13.60 36.89 -33.77
C THR A 128 -13.04 37.68 -32.60
N SER A 129 -12.56 38.89 -32.88
CA SER A 129 -12.11 39.83 -31.84
C SER A 129 -13.04 41.04 -31.80
N THR A 130 -13.36 41.52 -30.59
CA THR A 130 -14.17 42.71 -30.39
C THR A 130 -13.31 43.80 -29.78
N ASP A 131 -13.26 44.96 -30.42
CA ASP A 131 -12.49 46.10 -29.95
C ASP A 131 -13.11 46.75 -28.70
N SER A 132 -12.37 47.65 -28.05
CA SER A 132 -12.82 48.36 -26.85
C SER A 132 -13.99 49.34 -27.09
N LYS A 133 -14.47 49.45 -28.33
CA LYS A 133 -15.63 50.27 -28.73
C LYS A 133 -16.83 49.41 -29.11
N GLY A 134 -16.74 48.07 -28.98
CA GLY A 134 -17.80 47.14 -29.29
C GLY A 134 -17.89 46.72 -30.76
N ASN A 135 -16.94 47.13 -31.61
CA ASN A 135 -16.90 46.67 -33.00
C ASN A 135 -16.24 45.30 -33.07
N THR A 136 -16.90 44.38 -33.74
CA THR A 136 -16.42 43.01 -33.89
C THR A 136 -15.77 42.83 -35.26
N THR A 137 -14.54 42.34 -35.27
CA THR A 137 -13.79 42.00 -36.48
C THR A 137 -13.59 40.49 -36.52
N THR A 138 -14.02 39.88 -37.61
CA THR A 138 -13.83 38.45 -37.84
C THR A 138 -12.74 38.27 -38.89
N GLU A 139 -11.63 37.65 -38.50
CA GLU A 139 -10.58 37.23 -39.41
C GLU A 139 -10.77 35.76 -39.75
N THR A 140 -10.62 35.43 -41.02
CA THR A 140 -10.75 34.08 -41.54
C THR A 140 -9.47 33.75 -42.30
N TYR A 141 -8.70 32.78 -41.81
CA TYR A 141 -7.44 32.38 -42.43
C TYR A 141 -7.29 30.85 -42.46
N PRO A 142 -6.65 30.30 -43.52
CA PRO A 142 -6.42 28.87 -43.64
C PRO A 142 -5.33 28.43 -42.66
N HIS A 143 -5.59 27.37 -41.91
CA HIS A 143 -4.62 26.70 -41.05
C HIS A 143 -4.43 25.25 -41.50
N THR A 144 -3.18 24.76 -41.53
CA THR A 144 -2.90 23.36 -41.89
C THR A 144 -2.96 22.49 -40.65
N HIS A 145 -3.86 21.53 -40.64
CA HIS A 145 -3.92 20.48 -39.65
C HIS A 145 -3.37 19.18 -40.25
N TYR A 146 -2.89 18.29 -39.39
CA TYR A 146 -2.41 16.97 -39.77
C TYR A 146 -3.32 15.91 -39.16
N ARG A 147 -3.37 14.75 -39.82
CA ARG A 147 -3.96 13.54 -39.26
C ARG A 147 -2.90 12.79 -38.47
N SER A 148 -3.34 11.99 -37.51
CA SER A 148 -2.46 11.05 -36.83
C SER A 148 -2.39 9.75 -37.62
N CYS A 149 -1.21 9.40 -38.10
CA CYS A 149 -0.96 8.12 -38.74
C CYS A 149 -0.04 7.24 -37.89
N PRO A 150 -0.36 5.97 -37.68
CA PRO A 150 0.48 5.07 -36.91
C PRO A 150 1.77 4.76 -37.68
N TYR A 151 2.86 4.47 -36.96
CA TYR A 151 4.11 3.99 -37.57
C TYR A 151 3.97 2.56 -38.11
N THR A 152 3.28 1.70 -37.37
CA THR A 152 3.03 0.29 -37.72
C THR A 152 1.54 0.01 -37.96
N ASP A 153 1.23 -1.12 -38.61
CA ASP A 153 -0.13 -1.59 -38.84
C ASP A 153 -0.77 -2.24 -37.61
N GLU A 154 0.04 -2.64 -36.63
CA GLU A 154 -0.40 -3.12 -35.33
C GLU A 154 0.54 -2.72 -34.19
N GLU A 155 0.00 -2.70 -32.97
CA GLU A 155 0.72 -2.59 -31.70
C GLU A 155 0.33 -3.76 -30.79
N TRP A 156 1.24 -4.19 -29.92
CA TRP A 156 1.09 -5.38 -29.08
C TRP A 156 1.02 -5.02 -27.60
N THR A 157 0.09 -5.66 -26.89
CA THR A 157 -0.05 -5.57 -25.44
C THR A 157 0.11 -6.97 -24.84
N PHE A 158 0.94 -7.08 -23.81
CA PHE A 158 1.29 -8.33 -23.15
C PHE A 158 0.83 -8.28 -21.69
N ARG A 159 -0.05 -9.21 -21.30
CA ARG A 159 -0.55 -9.33 -19.92
C ARG A 159 -0.31 -10.72 -19.37
N ILE A 160 -0.23 -10.81 -18.04
CA ILE A 160 -0.23 -12.06 -17.30
C ILE A 160 -1.38 -12.00 -16.30
N ASP A 161 -2.32 -12.92 -16.42
CA ASP A 161 -3.35 -13.13 -15.42
C ASP A 161 -2.80 -14.00 -14.30
N THR A 162 -3.15 -13.65 -13.07
CA THR A 162 -2.66 -14.31 -11.86
C THR A 162 -3.81 -14.47 -10.87
N THR A 163 -3.62 -15.30 -9.85
CA THR A 163 -4.61 -15.43 -8.75
C THR A 163 -4.81 -14.13 -7.95
N LEU A 164 -3.97 -13.11 -8.17
CA LEU A 164 -4.05 -11.78 -7.53
C LEU A 164 -4.50 -10.66 -8.49
N GLY A 165 -4.90 -11.01 -9.72
CA GLY A 165 -5.34 -10.12 -10.79
C GLY A 165 -4.38 -10.05 -11.99
N ALA A 166 -4.71 -9.22 -12.97
CA ALA A 166 -3.94 -9.08 -14.21
C ALA A 166 -2.79 -8.07 -14.08
N TYR A 167 -1.64 -8.41 -14.65
CA TYR A 167 -0.45 -7.56 -14.74
C TYR A 167 -0.11 -7.27 -16.20
N THR A 168 -0.12 -5.98 -16.57
CA THR A 168 0.37 -5.55 -17.89
C THR A 168 1.90 -5.49 -17.85
N ILE A 169 2.54 -6.34 -18.64
CA ILE A 169 4.00 -6.46 -18.73
C ILE A 169 4.57 -5.45 -19.71
N ALA A 170 3.86 -5.26 -20.81
CA ALA A 170 4.19 -4.34 -21.87
C ALA A 170 2.90 -3.89 -22.55
N ASP A 171 2.85 -2.63 -22.93
CA ASP A 171 1.69 -2.02 -23.58
C ASP A 171 2.15 -1.18 -24.76
N HIS A 172 1.40 -1.25 -25.87
CA HIS A 172 1.72 -0.55 -27.11
C HIS A 172 3.11 -0.84 -27.69
N TRP A 173 3.66 -2.04 -27.48
CA TRP A 173 4.94 -2.43 -28.07
C TRP A 173 4.80 -2.64 -29.56
N LEU A 174 5.83 -2.28 -30.32
CA LEU A 174 5.85 -2.55 -31.75
C LEU A 174 6.12 -4.05 -32.03
N PRO A 175 5.71 -4.56 -33.20
CA PRO A 175 6.06 -5.92 -33.63
C PRO A 175 7.57 -6.20 -33.60
N THR A 176 7.97 -7.47 -33.52
CA THR A 176 9.40 -7.87 -33.48
C THR A 176 10.22 -7.30 -34.65
N ASN A 177 9.61 -7.12 -35.82
CA ASN A 177 10.21 -6.43 -36.95
C ASN A 177 9.32 -5.26 -37.38
N PRO A 178 9.42 -4.09 -36.72
CA PRO A 178 8.50 -2.98 -36.98
C PRO A 178 8.54 -2.50 -38.43
N GLU A 179 9.68 -2.64 -39.11
CA GLU A 179 9.87 -2.17 -40.48
C GLU A 179 9.13 -3.03 -41.53
N GLU A 180 8.88 -4.30 -41.23
CA GLU A 180 8.00 -5.17 -42.06
C GLU A 180 6.51 -4.88 -41.83
N HIS A 181 6.19 -4.25 -40.70
CA HIS A 181 4.85 -3.89 -40.26
C HIS A 181 4.55 -2.40 -40.48
N ARG A 182 5.30 -1.70 -41.32
CA ARG A 182 5.06 -0.27 -41.59
C ARG A 182 3.64 -0.03 -42.08
N TRP A 183 2.96 0.93 -41.45
CA TRP A 183 1.66 1.38 -41.94
C TRP A 183 1.77 2.05 -43.34
N ARG A 184 2.91 2.74 -43.61
CA ARG A 184 3.27 3.26 -44.93
C ARG A 184 4.70 2.92 -45.29
N SER A 185 4.90 2.37 -46.48
CA SER A 185 6.23 1.95 -46.99
C SER A 185 7.30 3.06 -46.97
N GLY A 186 6.90 4.32 -47.18
CA GLY A 186 7.79 5.49 -47.23
C GLY A 186 8.10 6.14 -45.88
N LYS A 187 7.62 5.58 -44.75
CA LYS A 187 7.90 6.10 -43.41
C LYS A 187 8.60 5.02 -42.59
N SER A 188 9.83 5.30 -42.20
CA SER A 188 10.62 4.44 -41.30
C SER A 188 10.06 4.48 -39.90
N VAL A 189 10.08 3.33 -39.22
CA VAL A 189 9.73 3.24 -37.82
C VAL A 189 10.92 3.67 -36.95
N PRO A 190 10.74 4.61 -36.00
CA PRO A 190 11.81 5.00 -35.09
C PRO A 190 12.26 3.86 -34.15
N ASP A 191 13.56 3.59 -34.10
CA ASP A 191 14.16 2.55 -33.23
C ASP A 191 14.04 2.82 -31.72
N ARG A 192 13.56 4.00 -31.33
CA ARG A 192 13.39 4.38 -29.92
C ARG A 192 12.20 3.70 -29.24
N PHE A 193 11.30 3.08 -30.02
CA PHE A 193 10.11 2.43 -29.50
C PHE A 193 10.42 0.98 -29.12
N ALA A 194 9.90 0.55 -27.98
CA ALA A 194 10.05 -0.84 -27.54
C ALA A 194 9.38 -1.77 -28.55
N SER A 195 10.00 -2.91 -28.84
CA SER A 195 9.53 -3.84 -29.85
C SER A 195 9.77 -5.29 -29.47
N GLY A 196 8.97 -6.19 -30.04
CA GLY A 196 9.09 -7.63 -29.85
C GLY A 196 8.38 -8.15 -28.60
N ILE A 197 8.76 -9.36 -28.18
CA ILE A 197 8.15 -10.06 -27.05
C ILE A 197 9.00 -9.79 -25.80
N PRO A 198 8.43 -9.24 -24.71
CA PRO A 198 9.16 -9.02 -23.47
C PRO A 198 9.68 -10.33 -22.87
N GLU A 199 10.95 -10.34 -22.42
CA GLU A 199 11.60 -11.52 -21.85
C GLU A 199 10.84 -12.07 -20.63
N PHE A 200 10.37 -11.18 -19.75
CA PHE A 200 9.59 -11.57 -18.57
C PHE A 200 8.29 -12.29 -18.94
N TRP A 201 7.56 -11.77 -19.93
CA TRP A 201 6.32 -12.40 -20.42
C TRP A 201 6.60 -13.75 -21.06
N ALA A 202 7.65 -13.84 -21.89
CA ALA A 202 8.06 -15.10 -22.52
C ALA A 202 8.44 -16.15 -21.49
N ALA A 203 9.15 -15.77 -20.42
CA ALA A 203 9.53 -16.66 -19.33
C ALA A 203 8.32 -17.15 -18.52
N ALA A 204 7.33 -16.29 -18.27
CA ALA A 204 6.06 -16.66 -17.63
C ALA A 204 5.21 -17.57 -18.52
N LYS A 205 5.12 -17.27 -19.81
CA LYS A 205 4.45 -18.14 -20.78
C LYS A 205 5.08 -19.53 -20.80
N ALA A 206 6.41 -19.61 -20.85
CA ALA A 206 7.12 -20.88 -20.82
C ALA A 206 6.93 -21.66 -19.50
N ARG A 207 6.62 -20.99 -18.38
CA ARG A 207 6.26 -21.58 -17.08
C ARG A 207 4.85 -22.15 -17.08
N ILE A 208 3.90 -21.34 -17.52
CA ILE A 208 2.49 -21.73 -17.63
C ILE A 208 2.33 -22.90 -18.62
N ASP A 209 2.94 -22.82 -19.80
CA ASP A 209 2.84 -23.85 -20.85
C ASP A 209 3.38 -25.22 -20.41
N ARG A 210 4.34 -25.26 -19.47
CA ARG A 210 4.90 -26.50 -18.91
C ARG A 210 4.20 -26.98 -17.64
N GLY A 211 3.13 -26.30 -17.20
CA GLY A 211 2.40 -26.63 -15.98
C GLY A 211 3.14 -26.33 -14.68
N ASP A 212 4.08 -25.37 -14.70
CA ASP A 212 4.87 -24.94 -13.53
C ASP A 212 4.74 -23.41 -13.36
N PRO A 213 3.55 -22.91 -12.98
CA PRO A 213 3.30 -21.48 -12.84
C PRO A 213 4.24 -20.85 -11.81
N GLY A 214 4.72 -19.64 -12.12
CA GLY A 214 5.60 -18.89 -11.24
C GLY A 214 4.88 -18.23 -10.06
N PRO A 215 5.62 -17.87 -8.99
CA PRO A 215 5.07 -17.19 -7.84
C PRO A 215 4.76 -15.72 -8.16
N VAL A 216 3.70 -15.19 -7.55
CA VAL A 216 3.24 -13.81 -7.73
C VAL A 216 3.03 -13.19 -6.35
N THR A 217 3.52 -11.98 -6.16
CA THR A 217 3.29 -11.20 -4.94
C THR A 217 2.66 -9.85 -5.30
N LYS A 218 1.62 -9.48 -4.54
CA LYS A 218 0.93 -8.19 -4.62
C LYS A 218 0.95 -7.51 -3.26
N ARG A 219 1.05 -6.19 -3.25
CA ARG A 219 0.86 -5.38 -2.04
C ARG A 219 -0.57 -4.92 -1.95
N MET A 220 -1.22 -5.24 -0.84
CA MET A 220 -2.60 -4.87 -0.55
C MET A 220 -2.63 -4.00 0.69
N THR A 221 -3.62 -3.12 0.77
CA THR A 221 -3.84 -2.30 1.96
C THR A 221 -4.80 -3.00 2.91
N TYR A 222 -4.53 -2.92 4.21
CA TYR A 222 -5.40 -3.44 5.26
C TYR A 222 -5.36 -2.55 6.51
N ASP A 223 -6.39 -2.64 7.35
CA ASP A 223 -6.42 -1.93 8.61
C ASP A 223 -5.68 -2.71 9.72
N ASN A 224 -4.70 -2.08 10.38
CA ASN A 224 -3.97 -2.67 11.51
C ASN A 224 -4.07 -1.81 12.80
N TYR A 225 -4.96 -2.21 13.69
CA TYR A 225 -5.15 -1.54 14.98
C TYR A 225 -3.98 -1.66 15.96
N ILE A 226 -3.15 -2.70 15.84
CA ILE A 226 -2.00 -2.92 16.75
C ILE A 226 -0.87 -1.96 16.39
N LEU A 227 -0.54 -1.86 15.09
CA LEU A 227 0.49 -0.96 14.61
C LEU A 227 0.06 0.51 14.74
N ALA A 228 -1.22 0.81 14.47
CA ALA A 228 -1.77 2.15 14.59
C ALA A 228 -1.91 2.65 16.03
N SER A 229 -2.09 1.77 17.02
CA SER A 229 -2.24 2.20 18.41
C SER A 229 -0.93 2.76 18.96
N ASP A 230 -0.93 4.02 19.40
CA ASP A 230 0.26 4.67 19.95
C ASP A 230 0.75 4.03 21.27
N ARG A 231 -0.16 3.44 22.05
CA ARG A 231 0.08 3.06 23.45
C ARG A 231 -0.26 1.61 23.79
N SER A 232 -0.54 0.77 22.79
CA SER A 232 -0.90 -0.61 23.06
C SER A 232 0.23 -1.36 23.79
N ILE A 233 -0.14 -2.14 24.81
CA ILE A 233 0.76 -3.12 25.46
C ILE A 233 1.25 -4.20 24.48
N LEU A 234 0.62 -4.31 23.31
CA LEU A 234 0.98 -5.27 22.27
C LEU A 234 2.15 -4.79 21.40
N LYS A 235 2.50 -3.49 21.46
CA LYS A 235 3.70 -2.96 20.80
C LYS A 235 4.94 -3.65 21.35
N GLN A 236 5.81 -4.07 20.43
CA GLN A 236 7.06 -4.72 20.77
C GLN A 236 8.13 -3.66 20.96
N TYR A 237 8.88 -3.76 22.06
CA TYR A 237 9.97 -2.87 22.39
C TYR A 237 11.24 -3.68 22.63
N SER A 238 12.37 -3.16 22.17
CA SER A 238 13.69 -3.73 22.43
C SER A 238 14.70 -2.61 22.59
N ASP A 239 15.51 -2.67 23.64
CA ASP A 239 16.63 -1.76 23.89
C ASP A 239 17.86 -2.12 23.03
N GLN A 240 17.86 -3.30 22.39
CA GLN A 240 18.96 -3.80 21.57
C GLN A 240 18.91 -3.32 20.10
N ILE A 241 17.83 -2.64 19.67
CA ILE A 241 17.69 -2.18 18.28
C ILE A 241 18.87 -1.30 17.87
N ALA A 242 19.22 -0.32 18.71
CA ALA A 242 20.32 0.60 18.42
C ALA A 242 21.66 -0.12 18.28
N ARG A 243 21.92 -1.14 19.12
CA ARG A 243 23.13 -1.96 19.08
C ARG A 243 23.19 -2.75 17.77
N PHE A 244 22.19 -3.57 17.48
CA PHE A 244 22.21 -4.43 16.28
C PHE A 244 22.14 -3.64 14.97
N LYS A 245 21.48 -2.47 14.96
CA LYS A 245 21.47 -1.57 13.80
C LYS A 245 22.84 -0.95 13.55
N ALA A 246 23.54 -0.50 14.60
CA ALA A 246 24.90 0.05 14.46
C ALA A 246 25.91 -0.98 13.95
N ASP A 247 25.67 -2.25 14.25
CA ASP A 247 26.49 -3.38 13.82
C ASP A 247 26.14 -3.94 12.43
N ASP A 248 25.17 -3.33 11.73
CA ASP A 248 24.63 -3.80 10.44
C ASP A 248 24.07 -5.24 10.49
N LEU A 249 23.45 -5.59 11.62
CA LEU A 249 22.89 -6.92 11.88
C LEU A 249 21.37 -6.97 11.70
N LEU A 250 20.68 -5.83 11.65
CA LEU A 250 19.23 -5.78 11.41
C LEU A 250 18.95 -5.46 9.94
N PRO A 251 18.55 -6.45 9.12
CA PRO A 251 18.11 -6.18 7.77
C PRO A 251 16.78 -5.40 7.80
N ASP A 252 16.55 -4.57 6.79
CA ASP A 252 15.25 -3.91 6.60
C ASP A 252 14.17 -4.93 6.20
N VAL A 253 12.92 -4.67 6.59
CA VAL A 253 11.77 -5.45 6.12
C VAL A 253 11.61 -5.25 4.61
N ALA A 254 11.27 -6.32 3.89
CA ALA A 254 11.01 -6.24 2.46
C ALA A 254 9.85 -5.27 2.18
N ARG A 255 10.08 -4.26 1.34
CA ARG A 255 9.09 -3.22 1.00
C ARG A 255 8.86 -3.04 -0.50
N ASP A 256 9.70 -3.63 -1.34
CA ASP A 256 9.73 -3.40 -2.77
C ASP A 256 9.27 -4.65 -3.55
N ILE A 257 8.52 -4.41 -4.63
CA ILE A 257 8.24 -5.39 -5.66
C ILE A 257 9.19 -5.10 -6.81
N ARG A 258 9.96 -6.09 -7.24
CA ARG A 258 10.81 -5.99 -8.43
C ARG A 258 10.18 -6.73 -9.61
N ASP A 259 10.69 -6.40 -10.78
CA ASP A 259 10.13 -6.80 -12.07
C ASP A 259 8.65 -6.38 -12.13
N PHE A 260 7.72 -7.33 -12.01
CA PHE A 260 6.28 -7.04 -12.00
C PHE A 260 5.60 -7.48 -10.70
N TYR A 261 6.07 -8.57 -10.08
CA TYR A 261 5.40 -9.18 -8.93
C TYR A 261 6.33 -10.03 -8.05
N TYR A 262 7.65 -9.86 -8.12
CA TYR A 262 8.57 -10.60 -7.25
C TYR A 262 8.94 -9.77 -6.01
N ALA A 263 8.98 -10.43 -4.85
CA ALA A 263 9.35 -9.82 -3.58
C ALA A 263 10.45 -10.65 -2.90
N ASP A 264 11.61 -10.02 -2.68
CA ASP A 264 12.74 -10.68 -2.04
C ASP A 264 12.59 -10.61 -0.50
N LYS A 265 12.33 -11.77 0.14
CA LYS A 265 12.02 -11.89 1.58
C LYS A 265 12.96 -12.81 2.34
N ALA A 266 14.02 -13.30 1.67
CA ALA A 266 15.15 -13.95 2.32
C ALA A 266 16.24 -12.90 2.60
N HIS A 267 16.71 -12.83 3.83
CA HIS A 267 17.73 -11.89 4.27
C HIS A 267 18.93 -12.67 4.81
N PHE A 268 20.14 -12.17 4.54
CA PHE A 268 21.38 -12.82 4.94
C PHE A 268 22.21 -11.87 5.82
N VAL A 269 22.57 -12.31 7.02
CA VAL A 269 23.31 -11.51 8.02
C VAL A 269 24.60 -12.23 8.35
N GLY A 270 25.74 -11.68 7.94
CA GLY A 270 27.05 -12.32 8.08
C GLY A 270 27.22 -13.62 7.24
N TYR A 271 26.18 -14.06 6.55
CA TYR A 271 26.15 -15.27 5.75
C TYR A 271 26.19 -14.94 4.25
N ALA A 272 27.02 -15.66 3.50
CA ALA A 272 27.09 -15.56 2.04
C ALA A 272 26.75 -16.94 1.43
N PRO A 273 25.50 -17.18 1.03
CA PRO A 273 25.06 -18.50 0.56
C PRO A 273 25.81 -18.92 -0.71
N ARG A 274 26.40 -20.12 -0.69
CA ARG A 274 27.13 -20.71 -1.83
C ARG A 274 26.73 -22.16 -2.06
N ASP A 275 26.80 -22.61 -3.31
CA ASP A 275 26.67 -24.03 -3.66
C ASP A 275 27.98 -24.79 -3.42
N PRO A 276 28.00 -26.14 -3.56
CA PRO A 276 29.24 -26.92 -3.42
C PRO A 276 30.35 -26.54 -4.41
N GLU A 277 30.01 -25.86 -5.51
CA GLU A 277 30.95 -25.37 -6.52
C GLU A 277 31.44 -23.93 -6.22
N GLY A 278 30.96 -23.31 -5.12
CA GLY A 278 31.34 -21.99 -4.66
C GLY A 278 30.58 -20.81 -5.29
N ARG A 279 29.56 -21.06 -6.12
CA ARG A 279 28.71 -20.05 -6.76
C ARG A 279 27.70 -19.49 -5.76
N GLN A 280 27.41 -18.19 -5.84
CA GLN A 280 26.43 -17.56 -4.95
C GLN A 280 25.01 -18.10 -5.21
N THR A 281 24.30 -18.49 -4.15
CA THR A 281 22.97 -19.11 -4.23
C THR A 281 21.86 -18.26 -3.61
N ALA A 282 22.09 -16.96 -3.37
CA ALA A 282 21.08 -16.04 -2.84
C ALA A 282 19.77 -16.07 -3.66
N LEU A 283 19.86 -16.12 -4.99
CA LEU A 283 18.67 -16.20 -5.86
C LEU A 283 17.89 -17.51 -5.67
N ALA A 284 18.56 -18.62 -5.37
CA ALA A 284 17.89 -19.90 -5.13
C ALA A 284 17.05 -19.85 -3.85
N TRP A 285 17.59 -19.24 -2.79
CA TRP A 285 16.84 -18.97 -1.55
C TRP A 285 15.63 -18.06 -1.78
N GLN A 286 15.79 -16.96 -2.54
CA GLN A 286 14.65 -16.08 -2.87
C GLN A 286 13.59 -16.84 -3.68
N THR A 287 14.01 -17.62 -4.69
CA THR A 287 13.09 -18.37 -5.55
C THR A 287 12.32 -19.43 -4.78
N ALA A 288 13.00 -20.20 -3.94
CA ALA A 288 12.36 -21.20 -3.09
C ALA A 288 11.37 -20.55 -2.12
N LEU A 289 11.75 -19.43 -1.49
CA LEU A 289 10.87 -18.71 -0.58
C LEU A 289 9.67 -18.10 -1.28
N MET A 290 9.84 -17.51 -2.47
CA MET A 290 8.72 -16.98 -3.26
C MET A 290 7.73 -18.08 -3.65
N ARG A 291 8.20 -19.27 -4.01
CA ARG A 291 7.33 -20.43 -4.29
C ARG A 291 6.62 -20.95 -3.05
N LEU A 292 7.32 -21.05 -1.92
CA LEU A 292 6.69 -21.36 -0.63
C LEU A 292 5.60 -20.32 -0.31
N ASN A 293 5.91 -19.04 -0.47
CA ASN A 293 4.97 -17.95 -0.18
C ASN A 293 3.78 -17.95 -1.14
N ALA A 294 3.97 -18.29 -2.42
CA ALA A 294 2.86 -18.44 -3.37
C ALA A 294 1.83 -19.47 -2.87
N ALA A 295 2.28 -20.67 -2.46
CA ALA A 295 1.39 -21.66 -1.84
C ALA A 295 0.82 -21.16 -0.50
N LEU A 296 1.66 -20.56 0.35
CA LEU A 296 1.26 -20.12 1.69
C LEU A 296 0.17 -19.04 1.61
N GLY A 297 0.27 -18.13 0.64
CA GLY A 297 -0.69 -17.07 0.39
C GLY A 297 -1.99 -17.59 -0.20
N SER A 298 -1.91 -18.48 -1.21
CA SER A 298 -3.11 -19.02 -1.85
C SER A 298 -3.91 -19.94 -0.92
N GLU A 299 -3.23 -20.75 -0.08
CA GLU A 299 -3.91 -21.78 0.74
C GLU A 299 -4.18 -21.35 2.17
N LEU A 300 -3.32 -20.51 2.75
CA LEU A 300 -3.37 -20.16 4.18
C LEU A 300 -3.30 -18.64 4.43
N GLN A 301 -3.26 -17.82 3.37
CA GLN A 301 -3.15 -16.36 3.43
C GLN A 301 -1.97 -15.89 4.30
N GLY A 302 -0.89 -16.67 4.36
CA GLY A 302 0.31 -16.35 5.12
C GLY A 302 1.40 -15.70 4.27
N ASP A 303 2.38 -15.09 4.94
CA ASP A 303 3.53 -14.47 4.29
C ASP A 303 4.82 -14.71 5.09
N LEU A 304 5.79 -15.45 4.55
CA LEU A 304 7.00 -15.80 5.28
C LEU A 304 8.19 -14.90 4.89
N HIS A 305 8.89 -14.41 5.92
CA HIS A 305 10.20 -13.80 5.85
C HIS A 305 11.23 -14.72 6.50
N LEU A 306 12.36 -14.92 5.83
CA LEU A 306 13.44 -15.77 6.32
C LEU A 306 14.70 -14.94 6.53
N VAL A 307 15.31 -15.02 7.71
CA VAL A 307 16.60 -14.41 8.02
C VAL A 307 17.61 -15.51 8.35
N ILE A 308 18.69 -15.57 7.59
CA ILE A 308 19.76 -16.56 7.76
C ILE A 308 20.99 -15.85 8.30
N VAL A 309 21.46 -16.32 9.45
CA VAL A 309 22.51 -15.65 10.22
C VAL A 309 23.74 -16.53 10.36
N GLN A 310 24.90 -15.99 10.01
CA GLN A 310 26.21 -16.54 10.35
C GLN A 310 27.04 -15.45 11.03
N ASP A 311 26.68 -15.10 12.26
CA ASP A 311 27.39 -14.10 13.08
C ASP A 311 27.35 -14.51 14.56
N ASN A 312 28.52 -14.50 15.21
CA ASN A 312 28.66 -14.91 16.62
C ASN A 312 27.96 -13.96 17.60
N ARG A 313 27.86 -12.68 17.27
CA ARG A 313 27.18 -11.67 18.12
C ARG A 313 25.69 -11.95 18.22
N VAL A 314 25.08 -12.39 17.11
CA VAL A 314 23.68 -12.81 17.07
C VAL A 314 23.52 -14.19 17.71
N SER A 315 24.39 -15.14 17.37
CA SER A 315 24.30 -16.52 17.85
C SER A 315 24.48 -16.66 19.36
N ALA A 316 25.15 -15.71 20.01
CA ALA A 316 25.25 -15.63 21.46
C ALA A 316 23.92 -15.26 22.16
N GLU A 317 23.03 -14.52 21.49
CA GLU A 317 21.79 -13.99 22.07
C GLU A 317 20.59 -14.04 21.07
N PRO A 318 20.23 -15.23 20.54
CA PRO A 318 19.28 -15.35 19.43
C PRO A 318 17.86 -14.87 19.78
N ASP A 319 17.45 -15.01 21.04
CA ASP A 319 16.15 -14.52 21.53
C ASP A 319 16.10 -12.99 21.60
N ALA A 320 17.19 -12.35 22.04
CA ALA A 320 17.30 -10.88 22.08
C ALA A 320 17.33 -10.29 20.67
N TYR A 321 18.02 -10.97 19.74
CA TYR A 321 18.03 -10.61 18.34
C TYR A 321 16.65 -10.71 17.70
N LEU A 322 15.92 -11.82 17.87
CA LEU A 322 14.56 -11.96 17.33
C LEU A 322 13.63 -10.86 17.85
N LEU A 323 13.70 -10.55 19.15
CA LEU A 323 12.90 -9.47 19.75
C LEU A 323 13.24 -8.10 19.15
N ALA A 324 14.53 -7.81 18.95
CA ALA A 324 14.99 -6.58 18.32
C ALA A 324 14.53 -6.49 16.85
N LEU A 325 14.66 -7.58 16.09
CA LEU A 325 14.22 -7.66 14.70
C LEU A 325 12.72 -7.42 14.58
N LYS A 326 11.91 -8.11 15.41
CA LYS A 326 10.45 -7.91 15.43
C LYS A 326 10.10 -6.46 15.75
N ALA A 327 10.67 -5.91 16.82
CA ALA A 327 10.40 -4.54 17.24
C ALA A 327 10.79 -3.52 16.15
N HIS A 328 11.94 -3.71 15.50
CA HIS A 328 12.38 -2.91 14.37
C HIS A 328 11.42 -3.01 13.18
N TRP A 329 11.12 -4.22 12.70
CA TRP A 329 10.22 -4.42 11.55
C TRP A 329 8.78 -3.96 11.80
N THR A 330 8.30 -4.00 13.04
CA THR A 330 6.96 -3.48 13.41
C THR A 330 6.94 -1.98 13.66
N ASN A 331 8.04 -1.25 13.48
CA ASN A 331 8.13 0.19 13.79
C ASN A 331 7.57 1.06 12.64
N PRO A 332 6.38 1.67 12.78
CA PRO A 332 5.81 2.52 11.73
C PRO A 332 6.58 3.83 11.56
N GLY A 333 7.35 4.27 12.58
CA GLY A 333 8.19 5.45 12.46
C GLY A 333 9.37 5.25 11.50
N GLU A 334 9.75 3.99 11.23
CA GLU A 334 10.85 3.63 10.34
C GLU A 334 10.38 3.12 8.99
N PHE A 335 9.34 2.27 8.99
CA PHE A 335 8.83 1.63 7.77
C PHE A 335 7.48 2.18 7.28
N GLY A 336 6.85 3.11 8.01
CA GLY A 336 5.54 3.65 7.65
C GLY A 336 4.50 2.54 7.52
N ASP A 337 3.74 2.59 6.43
CA ASP A 337 2.73 1.61 6.07
C ASP A 337 3.33 0.22 5.76
N ASP A 338 4.64 0.12 5.56
CA ASP A 338 5.37 -1.12 5.24
C ASP A 338 5.92 -1.85 6.46
N ALA A 339 5.54 -1.42 7.66
CA ALA A 339 5.80 -2.19 8.87
C ALA A 339 5.21 -3.62 8.76
N LEU A 340 5.86 -4.56 9.45
CA LEU A 340 5.59 -6.00 9.37
C LEU A 340 4.08 -6.32 9.43
N SER A 341 3.59 -6.99 8.39
CA SER A 341 2.16 -7.25 8.20
C SER A 341 1.59 -8.27 9.20
N LYS A 342 0.26 -8.28 9.39
CA LYS A 342 -0.42 -9.24 10.28
C LYS A 342 -0.23 -10.70 9.85
N ASN A 343 -0.12 -10.97 8.56
CA ASN A 343 0.02 -12.34 8.01
C ASN A 343 1.48 -12.81 8.04
N ALA A 344 2.41 -11.94 8.45
CA ALA A 344 3.83 -12.22 8.39
C ALA A 344 4.24 -13.30 9.40
N ILE A 345 5.06 -14.23 8.95
CA ILE A 345 5.79 -15.22 9.73
C ILE A 345 7.26 -14.88 9.56
N VAL A 346 7.96 -14.59 10.64
CA VAL A 346 9.40 -14.28 10.61
C VAL A 346 10.14 -15.46 11.20
N VAL A 347 10.97 -16.10 10.38
CA VAL A 347 11.86 -17.18 10.82
C VAL A 347 13.29 -16.71 10.75
N VAL A 348 14.02 -16.87 11.85
CA VAL A 348 15.45 -16.59 11.94
C VAL A 348 16.16 -17.91 12.20
N ILE A 349 17.08 -18.28 11.33
CA ILE A 349 17.93 -19.46 11.48
C ILE A 349 19.39 -19.03 11.59
N GLY A 350 20.13 -19.69 12.47
CA GLY A 350 21.56 -19.49 12.63
C GLY A 350 22.36 -20.71 12.22
N THR A 351 23.59 -20.46 11.79
CA THR A 351 24.57 -21.48 11.45
C THR A 351 25.95 -21.06 11.96
N ASP A 352 26.71 -22.04 12.45
CA ASP A 352 28.11 -21.82 12.86
C ASP A 352 29.07 -22.23 11.74
N ASP A 353 28.71 -23.26 10.96
CA ASP A 353 29.53 -23.91 9.94
C ASP A 353 29.16 -23.49 8.50
N GLY A 354 28.04 -22.78 8.31
CA GLY A 354 27.52 -22.42 7.00
C GLY A 354 26.81 -23.57 6.26
N ALA A 355 26.67 -24.73 6.90
CA ALA A 355 26.19 -25.98 6.30
C ALA A 355 24.99 -26.59 7.03
N THR A 356 24.83 -26.32 8.33
CA THR A 356 23.74 -26.85 9.15
C THR A 356 23.10 -25.76 10.01
N VAL A 357 21.80 -25.91 10.28
CA VAL A 357 21.06 -25.02 11.18
C VAL A 357 21.41 -25.38 12.63
N THR A 358 22.10 -24.49 13.35
CA THR A 358 22.52 -24.71 14.74
C THR A 358 21.48 -24.22 15.74
N TRP A 359 20.72 -23.19 15.38
CA TRP A 359 19.59 -22.69 16.16
C TRP A 359 18.53 -22.08 15.25
N ALA A 360 17.28 -22.05 15.72
CA ALA A 360 16.18 -21.37 15.04
C ALA A 360 15.30 -20.61 16.03
N ARG A 361 14.72 -19.50 15.57
CA ARG A 361 13.75 -18.68 16.29
C ARG A 361 12.68 -18.21 15.31
N ALA A 362 11.46 -18.06 15.78
CA ALA A 362 10.37 -17.58 14.94
C ALA A 362 9.41 -16.71 15.73
N THR A 363 8.73 -15.82 15.01
CA THR A 363 7.61 -15.03 15.51
C THR A 363 6.63 -14.75 14.38
N THR A 364 5.47 -14.20 14.69
CA THR A 364 4.51 -13.70 13.70
C THR A 364 4.36 -12.19 13.85
N GLY A 365 3.78 -11.53 12.83
CA GLY A 365 3.38 -10.12 12.94
C GLY A 365 2.35 -9.88 14.05
N MET A 366 1.62 -10.93 14.44
CA MET A 366 0.63 -10.89 15.51
C MET A 366 1.23 -11.25 16.88
N PRO A 367 0.65 -10.75 17.99
CA PRO A 367 1.17 -11.00 19.33
C PRO A 367 0.68 -12.32 19.96
N LEU A 368 -0.30 -12.99 19.36
CA LEU A 368 -0.95 -14.19 19.88
C LEU A 368 -1.13 -15.20 18.74
N GLY A 369 -1.48 -16.45 19.07
CA GLY A 369 -1.77 -17.51 18.10
C GLY A 369 -0.53 -18.17 17.50
N ASN A 370 -0.74 -19.33 16.87
CA ASN A 370 0.32 -20.12 16.23
C ASN A 370 1.44 -20.59 17.17
N GLU A 371 1.21 -20.69 18.49
CA GLU A 371 2.24 -21.01 19.48
C GLU A 371 2.89 -22.38 19.24
N ALA A 372 2.08 -23.38 18.83
CA ALA A 372 2.56 -24.71 18.47
C ALA A 372 3.46 -24.66 17.22
N MET A 373 3.08 -23.89 16.19
CA MET A 373 3.89 -23.64 15.00
C MET A 373 5.23 -22.99 15.36
N LEU A 374 5.20 -21.91 16.14
CA LEU A 374 6.42 -21.18 16.56
C LEU A 374 7.37 -22.08 17.36
N THR A 375 6.82 -22.94 18.22
CA THR A 375 7.61 -23.93 18.98
C THR A 375 8.21 -24.99 18.06
N ALA A 376 7.45 -25.48 17.08
CA ALA A 376 7.92 -26.44 16.09
C ALA A 376 9.04 -25.84 15.22
N LEU A 377 8.89 -24.60 14.73
CA LEU A 377 9.94 -23.89 13.98
C LEU A 377 11.23 -23.77 14.79
N ARG A 378 11.12 -23.39 16.07
CA ARG A 378 12.27 -23.27 16.98
C ARG A 378 13.04 -24.59 17.18
N THR A 379 12.34 -25.72 17.18
CA THR A 379 12.92 -27.01 17.61
C THR A 379 13.23 -27.95 16.47
N ARG A 380 12.37 -28.03 15.45
CA ARG A 380 12.46 -29.00 14.35
C ARG A 380 13.39 -28.56 13.20
N LEU A 381 13.73 -27.26 13.11
CA LEU A 381 14.70 -26.77 12.12
C LEU A 381 16.15 -27.11 12.49
N ILE A 382 16.45 -27.30 13.77
CA ILE A 382 17.82 -27.56 14.26
C ILE A 382 18.34 -28.89 13.68
N GLY A 383 19.56 -28.87 13.14
CA GLY A 383 20.21 -30.01 12.50
C GLY A 383 19.85 -30.21 11.03
N THR A 384 18.95 -29.39 10.47
CA THR A 384 18.63 -29.41 9.03
C THR A 384 19.83 -28.90 8.22
N ALA A 385 20.11 -29.52 7.08
CA ALA A 385 21.11 -29.01 6.14
C ALA A 385 20.70 -27.63 5.62
N LEU A 386 21.60 -26.65 5.69
CA LEU A 386 21.35 -25.25 5.34
C LEU A 386 21.36 -25.07 3.83
N THR A 387 20.27 -25.49 3.21
CA THR A 387 20.01 -25.43 1.77
C THR A 387 18.56 -25.02 1.54
N PRO A 388 18.23 -24.31 0.45
CA PRO A 388 16.85 -23.94 0.15
C PRO A 388 15.90 -25.14 0.19
N GLU A 389 16.32 -26.28 -0.38
CA GLU A 389 15.49 -27.46 -0.54
C GLU A 389 15.16 -28.14 0.80
N ASN A 390 16.12 -28.23 1.72
CA ASN A 390 15.90 -28.90 3.02
C ASN A 390 15.22 -27.97 4.05
N VAL A 391 15.55 -26.68 4.02
CA VAL A 391 14.96 -25.70 4.96
C VAL A 391 13.57 -25.30 4.48
N ILE A 392 13.45 -24.78 3.26
CA ILE A 392 12.19 -24.24 2.71
C ILE A 392 11.35 -25.36 2.10
N GLY A 393 11.92 -26.11 1.15
CA GLY A 393 11.21 -27.11 0.33
C GLY A 393 11.31 -26.82 -1.16
N ASP A 394 10.81 -27.76 -1.98
CA ASP A 394 10.64 -27.61 -3.44
C ASP A 394 9.14 -27.48 -3.75
N VAL A 395 8.54 -26.42 -3.24
CA VAL A 395 7.11 -26.13 -3.43
C VAL A 395 6.89 -25.71 -4.88
N ARG A 396 5.89 -26.28 -5.54
CA ARG A 396 5.55 -25.93 -6.94
C ARG A 396 4.06 -25.67 -7.09
N GLY A 397 3.68 -24.79 -8.01
CA GLY A 397 2.27 -24.65 -8.37
C GLY A 397 1.84 -25.79 -9.28
N GLU A 398 0.61 -26.28 -9.10
CA GLU A 398 -0.07 -27.20 -10.00
C GLU A 398 -1.42 -26.64 -10.37
N PHE A 399 -1.69 -26.57 -11.68
CA PHE A 399 -3.01 -26.20 -12.18
C PHE A 399 -4.03 -27.28 -11.86
N TYR A 400 -5.20 -26.85 -11.41
CA TYR A 400 -6.38 -27.68 -11.31
C TYR A 400 -7.62 -26.88 -11.75
N ASP A 401 -8.67 -27.61 -12.10
CA ASP A 401 -9.95 -27.02 -12.43
C ASP A 401 -10.79 -26.99 -11.14
N ASP A 402 -11.04 -25.80 -10.61
CA ASP A 402 -12.02 -25.60 -9.54
C ASP A 402 -13.41 -25.57 -10.17
N VAL A 403 -14.33 -26.34 -9.60
CA VAL A 403 -15.69 -26.49 -10.14
C VAL A 403 -16.65 -25.98 -9.09
N ASP A 404 -17.32 -24.88 -9.40
CA ASP A 404 -18.39 -24.35 -8.58
C ASP A 404 -19.53 -25.37 -8.54
N GLU A 405 -19.80 -25.92 -7.35
CA GLU A 405 -20.82 -26.97 -7.16
C GLU A 405 -22.25 -26.46 -7.42
N GLU A 406 -22.50 -25.15 -7.32
CA GLU A 406 -23.81 -24.53 -7.53
C GLU A 406 -24.07 -24.20 -9.01
N THR A 407 -23.06 -23.66 -9.70
CA THR A 407 -23.20 -23.20 -11.09
C THR A 407 -22.73 -24.23 -12.12
N GLY A 408 -21.86 -25.15 -11.71
CA GLY A 408 -21.17 -26.09 -12.60
C GLY A 408 -20.13 -25.42 -13.51
N GLU A 409 -19.83 -24.14 -13.29
CA GLU A 409 -18.77 -23.43 -13.99
C GLU A 409 -17.42 -23.89 -13.46
N SER A 410 -16.44 -24.01 -14.36
CA SER A 410 -15.08 -24.41 -14.01
C SER A 410 -14.14 -23.24 -14.25
N GLU A 411 -13.39 -22.88 -13.21
CA GLU A 411 -12.33 -21.89 -13.26
C GLU A 411 -10.99 -22.59 -13.05
N ARG A 412 -9.97 -22.18 -13.81
CA ARG A 412 -8.61 -22.68 -13.61
C ARG A 412 -8.01 -22.00 -12.40
N ASP A 413 -7.54 -22.79 -11.45
CA ASP A 413 -6.84 -22.32 -10.26
C ASP A 413 -5.51 -23.08 -10.05
N VAL A 414 -4.72 -22.67 -9.06
CA VAL A 414 -3.41 -23.24 -8.75
C VAL A 414 -3.32 -23.60 -7.28
N ARG A 415 -2.89 -24.82 -7.00
CA ARG A 415 -2.56 -25.29 -5.65
C ARG A 415 -1.07 -25.52 -5.50
N GLY A 416 -0.57 -25.45 -4.27
CA GLY A 416 0.80 -25.82 -3.93
C GLY A 416 0.96 -27.34 -3.87
N GLN A 417 1.90 -27.86 -4.66
CA GLN A 417 2.46 -29.18 -4.49
C GLN A 417 3.57 -29.11 -3.44
N HIS A 418 3.30 -29.76 -2.31
CA HIS A 418 4.20 -29.73 -1.18
C HIS A 418 5.34 -30.75 -1.31
N GLY A 419 6.57 -30.31 -1.08
CA GLY A 419 7.77 -31.11 -1.02
C GLY A 419 8.07 -31.68 0.37
N ASN A 420 9.37 -31.79 0.69
CA ASN A 420 9.87 -32.32 1.96
C ASN A 420 10.59 -31.26 2.81
N GLY A 421 10.39 -29.97 2.51
CA GLY A 421 11.02 -28.89 3.26
C GLY A 421 10.58 -28.86 4.72
N THR A 422 11.50 -28.52 5.63
CA THR A 422 11.16 -28.50 7.06
C THR A 422 10.16 -27.39 7.40
N LEU A 423 10.32 -26.19 6.82
CA LEU A 423 9.39 -25.07 7.00
C LEU A 423 8.00 -25.42 6.48
N GLU A 424 7.92 -25.82 5.22
CA GLU A 424 6.69 -26.28 4.57
C GLU A 424 5.91 -27.31 5.41
N ARG A 425 6.57 -28.39 5.86
CA ARG A 425 5.88 -29.42 6.65
C ARG A 425 5.33 -28.91 7.97
N ILE A 426 5.97 -27.92 8.57
CA ILE A 426 5.50 -27.28 9.81
C ILE A 426 4.33 -26.36 9.51
N LEU A 427 4.47 -25.45 8.55
CA LEU A 427 3.49 -24.41 8.20
C LEU A 427 2.14 -24.98 7.75
N TRP A 428 2.15 -26.10 7.03
CA TRP A 428 0.93 -26.80 6.62
C TRP A 428 0.45 -27.86 7.62
N GLY A 429 1.21 -28.08 8.69
CA GLY A 429 0.89 -29.12 9.68
C GLY A 429 0.87 -30.52 9.08
N LEU A 430 1.67 -30.79 8.03
CA LEU A 430 1.68 -32.06 7.30
C LEU A 430 2.06 -33.25 8.20
N ASN A 431 2.89 -32.99 9.22
CA ASN A 431 3.25 -33.98 10.24
C ASN A 431 2.40 -33.90 11.50
N ASP A 432 1.88 -32.72 11.78
CA ASP A 432 1.24 -32.36 13.03
C ASP A 432 0.27 -31.21 12.77
N PRO A 433 -1.05 -31.49 12.65
CA PRO A 433 -2.04 -30.48 12.31
C PRO A 433 -2.06 -29.28 13.27
N ALA A 434 -1.59 -29.45 14.52
CA ALA A 434 -1.51 -28.37 15.49
C ALA A 434 -0.47 -27.30 15.11
N THR A 435 0.48 -27.60 14.23
CA THR A 435 1.48 -26.64 13.77
C THR A 435 1.04 -25.87 12.52
N ARG A 436 -0.12 -26.19 11.95
CA ARG A 436 -0.63 -25.50 10.75
C ARG A 436 -0.80 -24.01 11.06
N PHE A 437 -0.32 -23.16 10.16
CA PHE A 437 -0.49 -21.72 10.25
C PHE A 437 -1.98 -21.35 10.20
N GLN A 438 -2.37 -20.44 11.07
CA GLN A 438 -3.71 -19.89 11.17
C GLN A 438 -3.63 -18.37 11.16
N ARG A 439 -4.34 -17.76 10.21
CA ARG A 439 -4.45 -16.30 10.11
C ARG A 439 -5.32 -15.76 11.24
N ILE A 440 -4.94 -14.60 11.76
CA ILE A 440 -5.61 -13.98 12.92
C ILE A 440 -6.45 -12.81 12.45
N SER A 441 -7.69 -12.73 12.96
CA SER A 441 -8.62 -11.69 12.57
C SER A 441 -8.27 -10.37 13.26
N MET A 442 -8.31 -9.29 12.49
CA MET A 442 -8.22 -7.93 13.05
C MET A 442 -9.56 -7.48 13.64
N THR A 443 -10.67 -8.05 13.16
CA THR A 443 -12.02 -7.59 13.51
C THR A 443 -12.81 -8.60 14.33
N GLY A 444 -12.43 -9.88 14.30
CA GLY A 444 -13.16 -11.00 14.86
C GLY A 444 -14.39 -11.41 14.05
N LYS A 445 -14.55 -10.90 12.81
CA LYS A 445 -15.71 -11.15 11.95
C LYS A 445 -15.41 -11.98 10.71
N ASP A 446 -14.14 -12.19 10.40
CA ASP A 446 -13.71 -12.91 9.21
C ASP A 446 -13.83 -14.41 9.50
N ALA A 447 -14.65 -15.13 8.71
CA ALA A 447 -15.01 -16.52 8.99
C ALA A 447 -13.81 -17.49 8.95
N ASP A 448 -12.80 -17.16 8.14
CA ASP A 448 -11.59 -17.97 7.93
C ASP A 448 -10.44 -17.62 8.87
N ASP A 449 -10.56 -16.52 9.63
CA ASP A 449 -9.54 -16.06 10.56
C ASP A 449 -9.90 -16.46 12.01
N ILE A 450 -8.88 -16.72 12.83
CA ILE A 450 -9.06 -17.05 14.25
C ILE A 450 -8.94 -15.81 15.16
N GLY A 451 -9.56 -15.87 16.35
CA GLY A 451 -9.40 -14.87 17.41
C GLY A 451 -10.53 -13.83 17.49
N GLY A 452 -10.54 -13.07 18.59
CA GLY A 452 -11.62 -12.12 18.92
C GLY A 452 -11.50 -10.73 18.29
N GLY A 453 -10.48 -10.47 17.47
CA GLY A 453 -10.20 -9.16 16.89
C GLY A 453 -9.55 -8.15 17.85
N PHE A 454 -9.10 -7.04 17.27
CA PHE A 454 -8.40 -5.94 17.95
C PHE A 454 -9.11 -4.60 17.82
N LEU A 455 -10.40 -4.60 17.46
CA LEU A 455 -11.22 -3.38 17.33
C LEU A 455 -11.23 -2.50 18.57
N TYR A 456 -11.02 -3.08 19.76
CA TYR A 456 -10.95 -2.33 21.01
C TYR A 456 -9.76 -1.35 21.06
N LEU A 457 -8.75 -1.52 20.21
CA LEU A 457 -7.61 -0.62 20.09
C LEU A 457 -7.93 0.63 19.27
N ASP A 458 -9.06 0.71 18.56
CA ASP A 458 -9.46 1.90 17.78
C ASP A 458 -9.57 3.17 18.64
N SER A 459 -9.94 3.01 19.92
CA SER A 459 -9.95 4.10 20.91
C SER A 459 -8.55 4.55 21.34
N GLU A 460 -7.50 3.77 21.07
CA GLU A 460 -6.11 4.13 21.41
C GLU A 460 -5.39 4.88 20.29
N ILE A 461 -5.96 4.88 19.09
CA ILE A 461 -5.39 5.53 17.92
C ILE A 461 -5.65 7.03 18.00
N GLN A 462 -4.62 7.84 17.78
CA GLN A 462 -4.76 9.29 17.76
C GLN A 462 -4.23 9.86 16.45
N PRO A 463 -4.89 10.89 15.89
CA PRO A 463 -4.31 11.67 14.81
C PRO A 463 -2.96 12.25 15.22
N SER A 464 -2.01 12.26 14.29
CA SER A 464 -0.71 12.91 14.45
C SER A 464 -0.87 14.42 14.65
N THR A 465 0.16 15.08 15.21
CA THR A 465 0.17 16.54 15.38
C THR A 465 -0.07 17.28 14.06
N GLY A 466 0.52 16.79 12.95
CA GLY A 466 0.30 17.37 11.62
C GLY A 466 -1.15 17.29 11.16
N GLN A 467 -1.81 16.13 11.36
CA GLN A 467 -3.23 15.97 11.05
C GLN A 467 -4.12 16.86 11.92
N ARG A 468 -3.80 17.02 13.21
CA ARG A 468 -4.51 17.94 14.11
C ARG A 468 -4.43 19.39 13.60
N ILE A 469 -3.24 19.82 13.16
CA ILE A 469 -3.04 21.15 12.57
C ILE A 469 -3.84 21.28 11.26
N ALA A 470 -3.84 20.26 10.40
CA ALA A 470 -4.60 20.26 9.15
C ALA A 470 -6.12 20.38 9.40
N ILE A 471 -6.66 19.65 10.39
CA ILE A 471 -8.06 19.77 10.81
C ILE A 471 -8.37 21.21 11.23
N ALA A 472 -7.53 21.82 12.07
CA ALA A 472 -7.71 23.21 12.49
C ALA A 472 -7.65 24.20 11.30
N ALA A 473 -6.75 23.99 10.34
CA ALA A 473 -6.65 24.80 9.14
C ALA A 473 -7.89 24.67 8.24
N VAL A 474 -8.44 23.47 8.09
CA VAL A 474 -9.68 23.23 7.34
C VAL A 474 -10.86 23.90 8.02
N ILE A 475 -10.98 23.78 9.35
CA ILE A 475 -12.01 24.48 10.14
C ILE A 475 -11.94 25.98 9.91
N PHE A 476 -10.72 26.55 9.96
CA PHE A 476 -10.51 27.96 9.67
C PHE A 476 -10.98 28.33 8.25
N GLY A 477 -10.57 27.55 7.25
CA GLY A 477 -10.96 27.77 5.85
C GLY A 477 -12.47 27.71 5.61
N ILE A 478 -13.18 26.74 6.19
CA ILE A 478 -14.64 26.60 6.09
C ILE A 478 -15.37 27.72 6.85
N SER A 479 -14.73 28.33 7.86
CA SER A 479 -15.28 29.46 8.60
C SER A 479 -15.18 30.80 7.83
N LEU A 480 -14.26 30.94 6.87
CA LEU A 480 -14.09 32.17 6.10
C LEU A 480 -15.35 32.57 5.29
N PRO A 481 -16.03 31.66 4.56
CA PRO A 481 -17.29 31.96 3.89
C PRO A 481 -18.38 32.53 4.80
N VAL A 482 -18.42 32.15 6.08
CA VAL A 482 -19.40 32.70 7.04
C VAL A 482 -19.16 34.19 7.23
N TRP A 483 -17.90 34.58 7.47
CA TRP A 483 -17.54 35.98 7.65
C TRP A 483 -17.72 36.80 6.38
N LEU A 484 -17.38 36.22 5.21
CA LEU A 484 -17.63 36.86 3.92
C LEU A 484 -19.13 37.08 3.69
N ALA A 485 -19.97 36.06 3.91
CA ALA A 485 -21.41 36.16 3.74
C ALA A 485 -22.01 37.27 4.62
N PHE A 486 -21.61 37.35 5.89
CA PHE A 486 -22.09 38.42 6.78
C PHE A 486 -21.56 39.80 6.39
N ALA A 487 -20.33 39.91 5.88
CA ALA A 487 -19.82 41.19 5.37
C ALA A 487 -20.62 41.69 4.15
N PHE A 488 -21.07 40.79 3.26
CA PHE A 488 -21.91 41.13 2.11
C PHE A 488 -23.38 41.39 2.49
N ILE A 489 -23.93 40.67 3.48
CA ILE A 489 -25.31 40.88 3.94
C ILE A 489 -25.46 42.23 4.66
N GLY A 490 -24.42 42.68 5.36
CA GLY A 490 -24.39 43.96 6.07
C GLY A 490 -24.12 45.18 5.18
N GLU A 491 -24.24 45.08 3.84
CA GLU A 491 -24.06 46.22 2.94
C GLU A 491 -24.96 47.41 3.32
N ARG A 492 -24.35 48.56 3.64
CA ARG A 492 -25.10 49.80 3.87
C ARG A 492 -25.69 50.29 2.56
N LEU A 493 -27.01 50.24 2.43
CA LEU A 493 -27.71 51.08 1.45
C LEU A 493 -27.33 52.54 1.77
N PRO A 494 -26.79 53.31 0.80
CA PRO A 494 -26.35 54.66 1.05
C PRO A 494 -27.54 55.47 1.58
N THR A 495 -27.45 55.87 2.85
CA THR A 495 -28.41 56.81 3.44
C THR A 495 -28.28 58.11 2.68
N ARG A 496 -29.23 58.33 1.76
CA ARG A 496 -29.44 59.59 1.05
C ARG A 496 -29.49 60.68 2.13
N ARG A 497 -28.42 61.48 2.25
CA ARG A 497 -28.43 62.72 3.04
C ARG A 497 -29.69 63.49 2.65
N ARG A 498 -30.68 63.54 3.54
CA ARG A 498 -31.67 64.60 3.50
C ARG A 498 -30.99 65.78 4.16
N ASP A 499 -30.34 66.59 3.34
CA ASP A 499 -30.01 67.95 3.71
C ASP A 499 -31.35 68.68 3.94
N PHE A 500 -31.57 69.14 5.16
CA PHE A 500 -32.53 70.18 5.51
C PHE A 500 -31.83 71.19 6.41
#